data_AF-A0A932A7Q6-F1
#
_entry.id   AF-A0A932A7Q6-F1
#
_cell.length_a   1.000
_cell.length_b   1.000
_cell.length_c   1.000
_cell.angle_alpha   90.00
_cell.angle_beta   90.00
_cell.angle_gamma   90.00
#
_symmetry.space_group_name_H-M   'P 1'
#
loop_
_entity.id
_entity.type
_entity.pdbx_description
1 polymer ?
#
loop_
_entity_poly.entity_id
_entity_poly.type
_entity_poly.pdbx_seq_one_letter_code
_entity_poly.pdbx_strand_id
1 'polypeptide(L)'
;MNQHPLIIALLVVAAVAIAGFIIAMFRGKNTFSGYEDLAPDARAIAKALKDSEVFRDGGDLVVSGNFQKLPTIVRFSYEENTPALNIHMKAPATFTLSVVPKGARATEGRVLVKTPDDMFDARFTTRSDNPTQAKMFTSGKSVMQALQKVCCSSKTFFTVTPGAVELSELTMPAPYTARHVSDHIGMMGQLARELGEMPGSETVKIRALQREGTSWILRGAVALGVIAAIVTIVAATQDYGKPAPMDIGRDAQLPAGVLPVDAQAMTKLDHWRVAQESDFSGAALTWLRDNDEKPAGRMGGDFTGFGGGTDAAYLLINEDSGKRRIVLVGHGNAYYDVGFDKLDGIAVLPHRFIDRVEWAAPLALQPDGDGLVLVLDGEDAKSAIVLFLKDRKLISAKPVNYQRMRLE
;
A
#
# COMPACT_ATOMS: atom_id res chain seq x y z
N MET A 1 -48.67 6.07 -5.57
CA MET A 1 -48.19 7.41 -5.14
C MET A 1 -46.89 7.68 -5.89
N ASN A 2 -46.94 8.49 -6.95
CA ASN A 2 -45.75 8.80 -7.75
C ASN A 2 -44.86 9.76 -6.94
N GLN A 3 -43.83 9.25 -6.29
CA GLN A 3 -42.85 10.11 -5.64
C GLN A 3 -42.16 10.96 -6.70
N HIS A 4 -42.15 12.27 -6.48
CA HIS A 4 -41.59 13.25 -7.41
C HIS A 4 -40.11 12.90 -7.67
N PRO A 5 -39.65 12.82 -8.92
CA PRO A 5 -38.29 12.36 -9.27
C PRO A 5 -37.17 13.16 -8.59
N LEU A 6 -37.47 14.41 -8.22
CA LEU A 6 -36.61 15.30 -7.43
C LEU A 6 -36.33 14.75 -6.02
N ILE A 7 -37.29 14.05 -5.40
CA ILE A 7 -37.11 13.40 -4.08
C ILE A 7 -36.13 12.21 -4.21
N ILE A 8 -36.24 11.42 -5.27
CA ILE A 8 -35.35 10.28 -5.53
C ILE A 8 -33.90 10.76 -5.71
N ALA A 9 -33.70 11.82 -6.49
CA ALA A 9 -32.38 12.43 -6.69
C ALA A 9 -31.75 12.92 -5.37
N LEU A 10 -32.55 13.59 -4.55
CA LEU A 10 -32.12 14.10 -3.24
C LEU A 10 -31.74 12.97 -2.28
N LEU A 11 -32.47 11.85 -2.31
CA LEU A 11 -32.17 10.66 -1.52
C LEU A 11 -30.86 9.99 -1.95
N VAL A 12 -30.58 9.91 -3.27
CA VAL A 12 -29.31 9.34 -3.77
C VAL A 12 -28.11 10.20 -3.36
N VAL A 13 -28.21 11.53 -3.50
CA VAL A 13 -27.14 12.45 -3.07
C VAL A 13 -26.92 12.35 -1.56
N ALA A 14 -28.00 12.30 -0.77
CA ALA A 14 -27.92 12.12 0.68
C ALA A 14 -27.25 10.78 1.04
N ALA A 15 -27.61 9.68 0.37
CA ALA A 15 -27.03 8.36 0.61
C ALA A 15 -25.52 8.33 0.31
N VAL A 16 -25.08 8.91 -0.80
CA VAL A 16 -23.64 8.99 -1.16
C VAL A 16 -22.87 9.86 -0.17
N ALA A 17 -23.44 11.00 0.25
CA ALA A 17 -22.83 11.87 1.26
C ALA A 17 -22.69 11.15 2.62
N ILE A 18 -23.74 10.43 3.04
CA ILE A 18 -23.73 9.62 4.27
C ILE A 18 -22.69 8.50 4.17
N ALA A 19 -22.64 7.77 3.05
CA ALA A 19 -21.65 6.71 2.84
C ALA A 19 -20.21 7.26 2.89
N GLY A 20 -19.94 8.39 2.22
CA GLY A 20 -18.64 9.05 2.28
C GLY A 20 -18.26 9.51 3.69
N PHE A 21 -19.22 10.06 4.43
CA PHE A 21 -19.04 10.46 5.83
C PHE A 21 -18.74 9.26 6.73
N ILE A 22 -19.48 8.16 6.56
CA ILE A 22 -19.28 6.89 7.26
C ILE A 22 -17.88 6.34 6.99
N ILE A 23 -17.46 6.23 5.71
CA ILE A 23 -16.13 5.76 5.33
C ILE A 23 -15.03 6.63 5.93
N ALA A 24 -15.18 7.96 5.89
CA ALA A 24 -14.22 8.89 6.48
C ALA A 24 -14.13 8.71 8.01
N MET A 25 -15.27 8.53 8.68
CA MET A 25 -15.32 8.30 10.13
C MET A 25 -14.67 6.96 10.52
N PHE A 26 -14.97 5.88 9.78
CA PHE A 26 -14.38 4.57 10.03
C PHE A 26 -12.90 4.51 9.70
N ARG A 27 -12.42 5.20 8.64
CA ARG A 27 -10.98 5.34 8.38
C ARG A 27 -10.29 6.04 9.54
N GLY A 28 -10.84 7.17 10.01
CA GLY A 28 -10.27 7.91 11.14
C GLY A 28 -10.18 7.08 12.42
N LYS A 29 -11.21 6.28 12.72
CA LYS A 29 -11.24 5.43 13.92
C LYS A 29 -10.29 4.24 13.81
N ASN A 30 -10.25 3.57 12.66
CA ASN A 30 -9.40 2.39 12.44
C ASN A 30 -7.91 2.74 12.38
N THR A 31 -7.55 3.94 11.89
CA THR A 31 -6.14 4.37 11.80
C THR A 31 -5.47 4.50 13.17
N PHE A 32 -6.21 4.86 14.22
CA PHE A 32 -5.65 5.06 15.57
C PHE A 32 -6.05 3.98 16.56
N SER A 33 -6.67 2.88 16.10
CA SER A 33 -7.06 1.78 16.97
C SER A 33 -5.82 1.20 17.66
N GLY A 34 -5.80 1.19 19.00
CA GLY A 34 -4.67 0.76 19.82
C GLY A 34 -3.54 1.79 19.98
N TYR A 35 -3.70 2.99 19.40
CA TYR A 35 -2.75 4.12 19.45
C TYR A 35 -3.51 5.43 19.70
N GLU A 36 -4.64 5.36 20.41
CA GLU A 36 -5.54 6.49 20.65
C GLU A 36 -4.86 7.61 21.43
N ASP A 37 -3.93 7.24 22.31
CA ASP A 37 -3.08 8.15 23.09
C ASP A 37 -2.11 8.94 22.22
N LEU A 38 -1.60 8.34 21.14
CA LEU A 38 -0.67 8.96 20.19
C LEU A 38 -1.36 9.70 19.04
N ALA A 39 -2.68 9.60 18.91
CA ALA A 39 -3.43 10.27 17.86
C ALA A 39 -3.19 11.80 17.73
N PRO A 40 -3.18 12.60 18.82
CA PRO A 40 -2.87 14.03 18.71
C PRO A 40 -1.42 14.26 18.25
N ASP A 41 -0.48 13.47 18.76
CA ASP A 41 0.94 13.60 18.44
C ASP A 41 1.26 13.22 16.99
N ALA A 42 0.74 12.08 16.52
CA ALA A 42 0.89 11.63 15.13
C ALA A 42 0.33 12.65 14.13
N ARG A 43 -0.80 13.30 14.45
CA ARG A 43 -1.35 14.39 13.63
C ARG A 43 -0.46 15.64 13.64
N ALA A 44 0.14 15.97 14.78
CA ALA A 44 1.08 17.09 14.87
C ALA A 44 2.35 16.82 14.06
N ILE A 45 2.90 15.61 14.13
CA ILE A 45 4.04 15.17 13.30
C ILE A 45 3.67 15.20 11.82
N ALA A 46 2.49 14.69 11.45
CA ALA A 46 2.02 14.75 10.07
C ALA A 46 1.92 16.19 9.55
N LYS A 47 1.51 17.15 10.37
CA LYS A 47 1.50 18.58 9.99
C LYS A 47 2.90 19.16 9.75
N ALA A 48 3.91 18.64 10.44
CA ALA A 48 5.31 19.06 10.25
C ALA A 48 5.92 18.49 8.96
N LEU A 49 5.35 17.40 8.42
CA LEU A 49 5.79 16.77 7.18
C LEU A 49 4.93 17.24 5.99
N LYS A 50 5.58 17.64 4.89
CA LYS A 50 4.88 17.99 3.66
C LYS A 50 4.37 16.74 2.96
N ASP A 51 3.20 16.84 2.33
CA ASP A 51 2.58 15.75 1.55
C ASP A 51 2.38 14.48 2.38
N SER A 52 2.03 14.66 3.66
CA SER A 52 2.00 13.59 4.65
C SER A 52 0.71 12.76 4.65
N GLU A 53 0.85 11.53 5.11
CA GLU A 53 -0.23 10.58 5.36
C GLU A 53 0.01 9.84 6.68
N VAL A 54 -1.08 9.58 7.41
CA VAL A 54 -1.08 8.73 8.61
C VAL A 54 -1.88 7.48 8.30
N PHE A 55 -1.28 6.32 8.46
CA PHE A 55 -1.90 5.04 8.14
C PHE A 55 -1.41 3.92 9.06
N ARG A 56 -2.01 2.74 8.91
CA ARG A 56 -1.64 1.52 9.62
C ARG A 56 -0.80 0.64 8.70
N ASP A 57 0.30 0.14 9.24
CA ASP A 57 1.13 -0.87 8.58
C ASP A 57 1.24 -2.06 9.55
N GLY A 58 0.41 -3.08 9.35
CA GLY A 58 0.25 -4.16 10.33
C GLY A 58 -0.16 -3.66 11.73
N GLY A 59 0.65 -4.01 12.73
CA GLY A 59 0.51 -3.61 14.13
C GLY A 59 0.92 -2.16 14.44
N ASP A 60 1.48 -1.45 13.47
CA ASP A 60 2.14 -0.16 13.70
C ASP A 60 1.33 1.04 13.21
N LEU A 61 1.56 2.18 13.86
CA LEU A 61 1.09 3.48 13.42
C LEU A 61 2.21 4.19 12.65
N VAL A 62 1.95 4.54 11.39
CA VAL A 62 2.95 5.13 10.50
C VAL A 62 2.52 6.53 10.05
N VAL A 63 3.46 7.47 10.12
CA VAL A 63 3.37 8.80 9.53
C VAL A 63 4.44 8.91 8.45
N SER A 64 4.02 9.06 7.19
CA SER A 64 4.93 9.21 6.05
C SER A 64 4.77 10.59 5.44
N GLY A 65 5.85 11.19 4.94
CA GLY A 65 5.81 12.48 4.26
C GLY A 65 7.21 12.99 3.89
N ASN A 66 7.35 14.29 3.68
CA ASN A 66 8.62 14.91 3.32
C ASN A 66 9.03 15.99 4.32
N PHE A 67 10.25 15.88 4.85
CA PHE A 67 10.90 16.96 5.60
C PHE A 67 11.94 17.63 4.71
N GLN A 68 11.77 18.90 4.35
CA GLN A 68 12.71 19.64 3.48
C GLN A 68 13.06 18.91 2.15
N LYS A 69 12.07 18.25 1.51
CA LYS A 69 12.19 17.39 0.31
C LYS A 69 12.83 16.01 0.54
N LEU A 70 13.17 15.66 1.78
CA LEU A 70 13.66 14.33 2.14
C LEU A 70 12.48 13.45 2.57
N PRO A 71 12.21 12.34 1.85
CA PRO A 71 11.27 11.31 2.30
C PRO A 71 11.57 10.90 3.73
N THR A 72 10.57 11.00 4.60
CA THR A 72 10.68 10.72 6.03
C THR A 72 9.48 9.87 6.45
N ILE A 73 9.78 8.76 7.11
CA ILE A 73 8.79 7.83 7.66
C ILE A 73 9.03 7.76 9.16
N VAL A 74 7.98 8.00 9.94
CA VAL A 74 7.95 7.83 11.38
C VAL A 74 7.02 6.65 11.67
N ARG A 75 7.50 5.67 12.41
CA ARG A 75 6.76 4.47 12.79
C ARG A 75 6.75 4.35 14.31
N PHE A 76 5.57 4.11 14.84
CA PHE A 76 5.34 3.78 16.25
C PHE A 76 4.89 2.33 16.35
N SER A 77 5.52 1.57 17.26
CA SER A 77 5.20 0.16 17.50
C SER A 77 5.00 -0.11 18.98
N TYR A 78 4.10 -1.03 19.31
CA TYR A 78 3.92 -1.60 20.65
C TYR A 78 4.32 -3.09 20.70
N GLU A 79 4.91 -3.63 19.64
CA GLU A 79 5.36 -5.02 19.62
C GLU A 79 6.64 -5.21 20.47
N GLU A 80 6.78 -6.35 21.14
CA GLU A 80 7.87 -6.57 22.12
C GLU A 80 9.27 -6.61 21.49
N ASN A 81 9.37 -7.01 20.21
CA ASN A 81 10.64 -7.22 19.51
C ASN A 81 10.98 -6.11 18.50
N THR A 82 10.23 -5.01 18.52
CA THR A 82 10.44 -3.86 17.64
C THR A 82 10.79 -2.62 18.45
N PRO A 83 11.57 -1.67 17.91
CA PRO A 83 11.72 -0.36 18.54
C PRO A 83 10.36 0.34 18.63
N ALA A 84 10.07 0.91 19.78
CA ALA A 84 8.82 1.63 20.02
C ALA A 84 8.66 2.85 19.10
N LEU A 85 9.78 3.49 18.73
CA LEU A 85 9.83 4.54 17.72
C LEU A 85 10.95 4.23 16.73
N ASN A 86 10.62 4.35 15.45
CA ASN A 86 11.58 4.33 14.35
C ASN A 86 11.35 5.53 13.43
N ILE A 87 12.40 6.28 13.12
CA ILE A 87 12.38 7.36 12.14
C ILE A 87 13.37 7.00 11.06
N HIS A 88 12.89 6.85 9.83
CA HIS A 88 13.73 6.58 8.67
C HIS A 88 13.60 7.74 7.67
N MET A 89 14.73 8.37 7.36
CA MET A 89 14.81 9.52 6.45
C MET A 89 15.79 9.22 5.32
N LYS A 90 15.37 9.44 4.07
CA LYS A 90 16.28 9.37 2.93
C LYS A 90 17.29 10.52 3.01
N ALA A 91 18.56 10.22 2.77
CA ALA A 91 19.67 11.16 2.89
C ALA A 91 20.75 10.84 1.84
N PRO A 92 21.54 11.83 1.41
CA PRO A 92 22.56 11.63 0.37
C PRO A 92 23.85 11.02 0.95
N ALA A 93 23.70 9.96 1.74
CA ALA A 93 24.78 9.26 2.41
C ALA A 93 25.44 8.21 1.50
N THR A 94 26.77 8.13 1.52
CA THR A 94 27.56 7.19 0.70
C THR A 94 28.34 6.15 1.52
N PHE A 95 28.23 6.19 2.85
CA PHE A 95 29.01 5.36 3.76
C PHE A 95 28.14 4.85 4.91
N THR A 96 28.64 3.85 5.64
CA THR A 96 27.96 3.32 6.83
C THR A 96 28.47 3.99 8.11
N LEU A 97 27.56 4.32 9.02
CA LEU A 97 27.89 4.77 10.37
C LEU A 97 26.85 4.19 11.33
N SER A 98 27.29 3.63 12.44
CA SER A 98 26.41 3.16 13.51
C SER A 98 26.82 3.81 14.82
N VAL A 99 25.88 4.45 15.49
CA VAL A 99 26.03 4.99 16.83
C VAL A 99 25.05 4.25 17.73
N VAL A 100 25.59 3.49 18.67
CA VAL A 100 24.80 2.70 19.61
C VAL A 100 25.18 3.02 21.06
N PRO A 101 24.26 2.89 22.03
CA PRO A 101 24.58 3.05 23.43
C PRO A 101 25.69 2.07 23.84
N LYS A 102 26.59 2.49 24.75
CA LYS A 102 27.59 1.56 25.28
C LYS A 102 26.92 0.35 25.93
N GLY A 103 27.46 -0.83 25.64
CA GLY A 103 26.91 -2.12 26.09
C GLY A 103 25.83 -2.69 25.17
N ALA A 104 25.29 -1.92 24.24
CA ALA A 104 24.40 -2.44 23.20
C ALA A 104 25.20 -3.07 22.05
N ARG A 105 24.61 -4.06 21.38
CA ARG A 105 25.20 -4.71 20.21
C ARG A 105 24.96 -3.84 18.98
N ALA A 106 26.03 -3.39 18.34
CA ALA A 106 25.94 -2.74 17.03
C ALA A 106 25.58 -3.77 15.94
N THR A 107 24.66 -3.40 15.06
CA THR A 107 24.28 -4.19 13.89
C THR A 107 25.13 -3.88 12.66
N GLU A 108 25.75 -2.69 12.62
CA GLU A 108 26.50 -2.18 11.47
C GLU A 108 27.87 -1.62 11.87
N GLY A 109 28.79 -1.58 10.89
CA GLY A 109 30.12 -1.00 11.03
C GLY A 109 31.14 -1.92 11.69
N ARG A 110 32.19 -2.30 10.94
CA ARG A 110 33.25 -3.19 11.44
C ARG A 110 34.27 -2.49 12.33
N VAL A 111 34.56 -1.21 12.10
CA VAL A 111 35.67 -0.49 12.76
C VAL A 111 35.12 0.54 13.75
N LEU A 112 35.69 0.58 14.95
CA LEU A 112 35.40 1.64 15.94
C LEU A 112 35.97 2.97 15.46
N VAL A 113 35.16 4.02 15.48
CA VAL A 113 35.54 5.39 15.10
C VAL A 113 35.43 6.28 16.33
N LYS A 114 36.56 6.82 16.80
CA LYS A 114 36.56 7.78 17.90
C LYS A 114 36.06 9.14 17.41
N THR A 115 35.10 9.74 18.11
CA THR A 115 34.58 11.08 17.78
C THR A 115 35.44 12.15 18.47
N PRO A 116 35.33 13.44 18.10
CA PRO A 116 36.06 14.51 18.81
C PRO A 116 35.46 14.85 20.18
N ASP A 117 34.40 14.17 20.62
CA ASP A 117 33.74 14.41 21.90
C ASP A 117 33.86 13.20 22.82
N ASP A 118 34.78 13.29 23.77
CA ASP A 118 35.02 12.23 24.76
C ASP A 118 33.79 11.97 25.65
N MET A 119 32.92 12.95 25.90
CA MET A 119 31.69 12.75 26.67
C MET A 119 30.65 11.97 25.86
N PHE A 120 30.57 12.21 24.56
CA PHE A 120 29.74 11.43 23.66
C PHE A 120 30.24 9.98 23.59
N ASP A 121 31.54 9.80 23.36
CA ASP A 121 32.20 8.49 23.32
C ASP A 121 32.19 7.78 24.69
N ALA A 122 31.95 8.50 25.79
CA ALA A 122 31.72 7.88 27.09
C ALA A 122 30.38 7.13 27.15
N ARG A 123 29.36 7.59 26.41
CA ARG A 123 27.97 7.10 26.44
C ARG A 123 27.63 6.21 25.24
N PHE A 124 28.24 6.47 24.09
CA PHE A 124 27.95 5.81 22.83
C PHE A 124 29.20 5.17 22.21
N THR A 125 28.97 4.19 21.36
CA THR A 125 29.98 3.52 20.54
C THR A 125 29.68 3.82 19.08
N THR A 126 30.62 4.48 18.40
CA THR A 126 30.51 4.83 16.98
C THR A 126 31.32 3.85 16.13
N ARG A 127 30.69 3.22 15.13
CA ARG A 127 31.33 2.24 14.23
C ARG A 127 31.04 2.56 12.77
N SER A 128 31.92 2.11 11.88
CA SER A 128 31.78 2.30 10.43
C SER A 128 32.55 1.25 9.64
N ASP A 129 32.11 0.97 8.41
CA ASP A 129 32.92 0.22 7.42
C ASP A 129 33.86 1.13 6.62
N ASN A 130 33.67 2.45 6.74
CA ASN A 130 34.42 3.49 6.06
C ASN A 130 34.97 4.50 7.09
N PRO A 131 35.91 4.09 7.96
CA PRO A 131 36.34 4.88 9.12
C PRO A 131 36.85 6.27 8.76
N THR A 132 37.46 6.45 7.58
CA THR A 132 37.93 7.76 7.10
C THR A 132 36.76 8.72 6.84
N GLN A 133 35.72 8.27 6.12
CA GLN A 133 34.53 9.10 5.85
C GLN A 133 33.74 9.37 7.13
N ALA A 134 33.59 8.36 7.99
CA ALA A 134 32.96 8.51 9.29
C ALA A 134 33.69 9.54 10.17
N LYS A 135 35.02 9.52 10.22
CA LYS A 135 35.82 10.49 10.97
C LYS A 135 35.70 11.90 10.38
N MET A 136 35.70 12.03 9.06
CA MET A 136 35.47 13.30 8.38
C MET A 136 34.10 13.88 8.75
N PHE A 137 33.03 13.07 8.65
CA PHE A 137 31.67 13.47 9.01
C PHE A 137 31.56 13.89 10.49
N THR A 138 32.02 13.03 11.41
CA THR A 138 31.94 13.28 12.86
C THR A 138 32.91 14.36 13.36
N SER A 139 33.85 14.83 12.55
CA SER A 139 34.71 15.97 12.91
C SER A 139 33.98 17.32 12.88
N GLY A 140 32.85 17.40 12.16
CA GLY A 140 32.05 18.61 12.07
C GLY A 140 31.37 18.98 13.38
N LYS A 141 31.52 20.23 13.84
CA LYS A 141 30.87 20.73 15.06
C LYS A 141 29.34 20.65 14.98
N SER A 142 28.76 21.02 13.83
CA SER A 142 27.33 20.94 13.57
C SER A 142 26.83 19.50 13.62
N VAL A 143 27.58 18.55 13.04
CA VAL A 143 27.30 17.11 13.08
C VAL A 143 27.28 16.59 14.50
N MET A 144 28.31 16.90 15.30
CA MET A 144 28.36 16.42 16.68
C MET A 144 27.24 17.00 17.56
N GLN A 145 26.90 18.28 17.39
CA GLN A 145 25.76 18.89 18.10
C GLN A 145 24.43 18.22 17.72
N ALA A 146 24.23 17.87 16.46
CA ALA A 146 23.06 17.15 16.01
C ALA A 146 23.06 15.70 16.53
N LEU A 147 24.19 14.99 16.47
CA LEU A 147 24.33 13.63 17.00
C LEU A 147 24.07 13.55 18.50
N GLN A 148 24.55 14.51 19.30
CA GLN A 148 24.27 14.57 20.74
C GLN A 148 22.77 14.71 21.04
N LYS A 149 22.04 15.47 20.22
CA LYS A 149 20.60 15.69 20.37
C LYS A 149 19.78 14.49 19.89
N VAL A 150 20.22 13.87 18.79
CA VAL A 150 19.64 12.65 18.23
C VAL A 150 19.85 11.48 19.20
N CYS A 151 21.07 11.29 19.69
CA CYS A 151 21.42 10.25 20.66
C CYS A 151 21.15 10.73 22.10
N CYS A 152 19.90 11.08 22.38
CA CYS A 152 19.50 11.73 23.63
C CYS A 152 19.55 10.76 24.85
N SER A 153 19.35 9.46 24.64
CA SER A 153 19.22 8.46 25.72
C SER A 153 20.04 7.19 25.47
N SER A 154 20.19 6.35 26.50
CA SER A 154 20.80 5.02 26.38
C SER A 154 19.90 3.99 25.68
N LYS A 155 18.73 4.41 25.18
CA LYS A 155 17.77 3.57 24.44
C LYS A 155 17.67 4.00 22.98
N THR A 156 18.54 4.90 22.54
CA THR A 156 18.53 5.48 21.21
C THR A 156 19.67 4.92 20.36
N PHE A 157 19.33 4.51 19.15
CA PHE A 157 20.23 3.97 18.14
C PHE A 157 20.15 4.87 16.93
N PHE A 158 21.29 5.20 16.34
CA PHE A 158 21.35 6.00 15.13
C PHE A 158 22.24 5.32 14.10
N THR A 159 21.74 5.17 12.89
CA THR A 159 22.48 4.57 11.78
C THR A 159 22.43 5.46 10.54
N VAL A 160 23.51 5.43 9.80
CA VAL A 160 23.63 5.98 8.46
C VAL A 160 23.96 4.80 7.56
N THR A 161 23.14 4.58 6.55
CA THR A 161 23.38 3.61 5.49
C THR A 161 23.42 4.35 4.16
N PRO A 162 24.00 3.78 3.09
CA PRO A 162 23.92 4.39 1.77
C PRO A 162 22.46 4.74 1.41
N GLY A 163 22.21 6.04 1.18
CA GLY A 163 20.88 6.57 0.84
C GLY A 163 19.93 6.89 1.99
N ALA A 164 20.29 6.69 3.26
CA ALA A 164 19.38 6.94 4.38
C ALA A 164 20.09 7.22 5.71
N VAL A 165 19.34 7.84 6.61
CA VAL A 165 19.63 7.91 8.05
C VAL A 165 18.43 7.38 8.81
N GLU A 166 18.69 6.64 9.87
CA GLU A 166 17.67 6.01 10.69
C GLU A 166 17.94 6.24 12.17
N LEU A 167 16.88 6.51 12.91
CA LEU A 167 16.89 6.61 14.36
C LEU A 167 15.86 5.62 14.92
N SER A 168 16.29 4.81 15.88
CA SER A 168 15.42 3.90 16.63
C SER A 168 15.48 4.21 18.12
N GLU A 169 14.34 4.20 18.79
CA GLU A 169 14.23 4.26 20.25
C GLU A 169 13.45 3.05 20.77
N LEU A 170 14.02 2.38 21.78
CA LEU A 170 13.41 1.17 22.36
C LEU A 170 12.18 1.46 23.24
N THR A 171 11.93 2.72 23.58
CA THR A 171 10.77 3.10 24.39
C THR A 171 10.02 4.25 23.76
N MET A 172 8.70 4.22 23.90
CA MET A 172 7.83 5.28 23.41
C MET A 172 8.21 6.61 24.10
N PRO A 173 8.53 7.67 23.36
CA PRO A 173 8.82 8.96 23.98
C PRO A 173 7.57 9.51 24.65
N ALA A 174 7.65 9.79 25.94
CA ALA A 174 6.57 10.40 26.70
C ALA A 174 7.15 11.17 27.91
N PRO A 175 6.54 12.30 28.32
CA PRO A 175 5.47 13.04 27.64
C PRO A 175 5.98 13.86 26.44
N TYR A 176 5.07 14.44 25.65
CA TYR A 176 5.36 15.32 24.50
C TYR A 176 5.98 14.64 23.27
N THR A 177 5.45 13.48 22.89
CA THR A 177 5.94 12.65 21.79
C THR A 177 6.11 13.43 20.48
N ALA A 178 5.15 14.26 20.07
CA ALA A 178 5.26 15.01 18.82
C ALA A 178 6.43 15.98 18.79
N ARG A 179 6.69 16.67 19.91
CA ARG A 179 7.80 17.62 20.00
C ARG A 179 9.13 16.89 19.92
N HIS A 180 9.27 15.83 20.69
CA HIS A 180 10.46 14.97 20.70
C HIS A 180 10.78 14.40 19.31
N VAL A 181 9.77 13.81 18.65
CA VAL A 181 9.91 13.28 17.28
C VAL A 181 10.24 14.39 16.27
N SER A 182 9.61 15.55 16.38
CA SER A 182 9.88 16.68 15.47
C SER A 182 11.30 17.22 15.64
N ASP A 183 11.80 17.28 16.88
CA ASP A 183 13.18 17.66 17.18
C ASP A 183 14.17 16.65 16.58
N HIS A 184 13.88 15.35 16.68
CA HIS A 184 14.66 14.30 16.00
C HIS A 184 14.68 14.44 14.48
N ILE A 185 13.52 14.62 13.84
CA ILE A 185 13.42 14.86 12.40
C ILE A 185 14.23 16.10 12.00
N GLY A 186 14.16 17.18 12.77
CA GLY A 186 14.92 18.40 12.53
C GLY A 186 16.44 18.17 12.57
N MET A 187 16.93 17.42 13.57
CA MET A 187 18.35 17.10 13.70
C MET A 187 18.81 16.09 12.63
N MET A 188 17.99 15.09 12.28
CA MET A 188 18.26 14.17 11.19
C MET A 188 18.33 14.89 9.85
N GLY A 189 17.45 15.87 9.61
CA GLY A 189 17.52 16.73 8.43
C GLY A 189 18.80 17.58 8.39
N GLN A 190 19.30 18.04 9.54
CA GLN A 190 20.61 18.70 9.61
C GLN A 190 21.75 17.73 9.26
N LEU A 191 21.75 16.52 9.81
CA LEU A 191 22.74 15.48 9.48
C LEU A 191 22.69 15.11 7.99
N ALA A 192 21.50 15.00 7.41
CA ALA A 192 21.31 14.72 5.98
C ALA A 192 21.88 15.83 5.08
N ARG A 193 21.80 17.11 5.50
CA ARG A 193 22.46 18.20 4.77
C ARG A 193 23.98 18.08 4.81
N GLU A 194 24.56 17.80 5.98
CA GLU A 194 26.00 17.60 6.13
C GLU A 194 26.51 16.38 5.36
N LEU A 195 25.70 15.30 5.29
CA LEU A 195 25.96 14.15 4.42
C LEU A 195 25.96 14.53 2.93
N GLY A 196 25.19 15.55 2.55
CA GLY A 196 25.15 16.08 1.18
C GLY A 196 26.44 16.78 0.75
N GLU A 197 27.25 17.24 1.71
CA GLU A 197 28.54 17.87 1.45
C GLU A 197 29.70 16.85 1.44
N MET A 198 29.42 15.57 1.76
CA MET A 198 30.42 14.51 1.76
C MET A 198 30.75 14.06 0.32
N PRO A 199 31.99 13.61 0.04
CA PRO A 199 32.36 13.13 -1.29
C PRO A 199 31.47 11.99 -1.80
N GLY A 200 30.99 12.13 -3.05
CA GLY A 200 30.17 11.14 -3.74
C GLY A 200 28.67 11.24 -3.47
N SER A 201 28.22 12.18 -2.63
CA SER A 201 26.81 12.38 -2.27
C SER A 201 25.91 12.63 -3.48
N GLU A 202 26.45 13.23 -4.54
CA GLU A 202 25.78 13.54 -5.80
C GLU A 202 25.30 12.29 -6.57
N THR A 203 25.91 11.14 -6.29
CA THR A 203 25.52 9.86 -6.89
C THR A 203 24.20 9.33 -6.33
N VAL A 204 23.79 9.80 -5.14
CA VAL A 204 22.61 9.33 -4.42
C VAL A 204 21.40 10.20 -4.77
N LYS A 205 20.57 9.72 -5.70
CA LYS A 205 19.37 10.45 -6.15
C LYS A 205 18.21 10.26 -5.17
N ILE A 206 17.87 11.32 -4.42
CA ILE A 206 16.68 11.33 -3.55
C ILE A 206 15.50 11.92 -4.31
N ARG A 207 14.40 11.17 -4.36
CA ARG A 207 13.12 11.67 -4.89
C ARG A 207 12.16 11.87 -3.73
N ALA A 208 11.60 13.08 -3.63
CA ALA A 208 10.55 13.36 -2.66
C ALA A 208 9.35 12.42 -2.89
N LEU A 209 8.68 12.03 -1.80
CA LEU A 209 7.43 11.29 -1.89
C LEU A 209 6.41 12.18 -2.56
N GLN A 210 5.94 11.76 -3.73
CA GLN A 210 4.77 12.37 -4.34
C GLN A 210 3.56 11.71 -3.71
N ARG A 211 2.76 12.50 -3.00
CA ARG A 211 1.42 12.06 -2.66
C ARG A 211 0.70 11.82 -3.98
N GLU A 212 0.25 10.60 -4.22
CA GLU A 212 -0.81 10.34 -5.20
C GLU A 212 -2.03 11.10 -4.69
N GLY A 213 -2.10 12.38 -5.04
CA GLY A 213 -3.22 13.22 -4.66
C GLY A 213 -4.45 12.55 -5.23
N THR A 214 -5.40 12.19 -4.38
CA THR A 214 -6.80 12.06 -4.79
C THR A 214 -7.14 13.38 -5.45
N SER A 215 -7.07 13.40 -6.78
CA SER A 215 -6.80 14.63 -7.50
C SER A 215 -7.90 15.64 -7.19
N TRP A 216 -7.52 16.90 -7.01
CA TRP A 216 -8.48 18.00 -6.99
C TRP A 216 -9.40 17.96 -8.23
N ILE A 217 -8.93 17.34 -9.32
CA ILE A 217 -9.69 16.98 -10.53
C ILE A 217 -10.76 15.94 -10.23
N LEU A 218 -10.49 14.87 -9.46
CA LEU A 218 -11.49 13.88 -9.06
C LEU A 218 -12.52 14.48 -8.10
N ARG A 219 -12.11 15.34 -7.16
CA ARG A 219 -13.05 16.08 -6.29
C ARG A 219 -13.87 17.10 -7.08
N GLY A 220 -13.25 17.78 -8.03
CA GLY A 220 -13.91 18.68 -8.98
C GLY A 220 -14.85 17.95 -9.93
N ALA A 221 -14.50 16.75 -10.40
CA ALA A 221 -15.31 15.90 -11.27
C ALA A 221 -16.48 15.25 -10.53
N VAL A 222 -16.32 14.89 -9.25
CA VAL A 222 -17.42 14.45 -8.39
C VAL A 222 -18.37 15.62 -8.12
N ALA A 223 -17.86 16.81 -7.82
CA ALA A 223 -18.69 18.00 -7.64
C ALA A 223 -19.41 18.43 -8.94
N LEU A 224 -18.72 18.44 -10.08
CA LEU A 224 -19.28 18.71 -11.40
C LEU A 224 -20.26 17.62 -11.84
N GLY A 225 -20.00 16.35 -11.52
CA GLY A 225 -20.89 15.22 -11.81
C GLY A 225 -22.19 15.31 -11.01
N VAL A 226 -22.12 15.73 -9.74
CA VAL A 226 -23.32 15.98 -8.91
C VAL A 226 -24.10 17.20 -9.45
N ILE A 227 -23.42 18.28 -9.84
CA ILE A 227 -24.08 19.45 -10.46
C ILE A 227 -24.70 19.08 -11.81
N ALA A 228 -23.99 18.34 -12.66
CA ALA A 228 -24.47 17.89 -13.97
C ALA A 228 -25.66 16.93 -13.83
N ALA A 229 -25.67 16.04 -12.83
CA ALA A 229 -26.80 15.17 -12.50
C ALA A 229 -28.02 15.97 -12.03
N ILE A 230 -27.84 17.00 -11.20
CA ILE A 230 -28.93 17.89 -10.78
C ILE A 230 -29.49 18.67 -12.00
N VAL A 231 -28.62 19.18 -12.88
CA VAL A 231 -29.02 19.92 -14.09
C VAL A 231 -29.71 19.03 -15.12
N THR A 232 -29.25 17.78 -15.32
CA THR A 232 -29.94 16.81 -16.22
C THR A 232 -31.30 16.41 -15.68
N ILE A 233 -31.46 16.29 -14.36
CA ILE A 233 -32.77 15.98 -13.76
C ILE A 233 -33.73 17.18 -13.87
N VAL A 234 -33.24 18.41 -13.70
CA VAL A 234 -34.04 19.64 -13.90
C VAL A 234 -34.41 19.83 -15.38
N ALA A 235 -33.48 19.59 -16.30
CA ALA A 235 -33.73 19.65 -17.74
C ALA A 235 -34.71 18.54 -18.19
N ALA A 236 -34.56 17.32 -17.69
CA ALA A 236 -35.46 16.20 -17.96
C ALA A 236 -36.88 16.43 -17.42
N THR A 237 -37.05 17.24 -16.38
CA THR A 237 -38.40 17.61 -15.88
C THR A 237 -39.11 18.68 -16.70
N GLN A 238 -38.43 19.41 -17.60
CA GLN A 238 -39.07 20.36 -18.52
C GLN A 238 -39.65 19.69 -19.77
N ASP A 239 -39.18 18.48 -20.12
CA ASP A 239 -39.66 17.71 -21.28
C ASP A 239 -40.78 16.70 -20.95
N TYR A 240 -41.23 16.61 -19.69
CA TYR A 240 -42.30 15.71 -19.22
C TYR A 240 -43.73 16.11 -19.64
N GLY A 241 -43.88 16.69 -20.83
CA GLY A 241 -45.16 17.06 -21.45
C GLY A 241 -45.42 16.44 -22.83
N LYS A 242 -44.48 15.66 -23.38
CA LYS A 242 -44.68 14.97 -24.66
C LYS A 242 -44.37 13.48 -24.49
N PRO A 243 -45.29 12.57 -24.85
CA PRO A 243 -45.01 11.15 -24.81
C PRO A 243 -43.94 10.85 -25.85
N ALA A 244 -42.72 10.57 -25.38
CA ALA A 244 -41.70 9.96 -26.23
C ALA A 244 -42.08 8.48 -26.45
N PRO A 245 -41.83 7.92 -27.65
CA PRO A 245 -42.14 6.52 -27.92
C PRO A 245 -41.33 5.61 -27.00
N MET A 246 -41.94 4.52 -26.55
CA MET A 246 -41.23 3.40 -25.92
C MET A 246 -40.17 2.89 -26.90
N ASP A 247 -38.90 3.15 -26.61
CA ASP A 247 -37.79 2.44 -27.22
C ASP A 247 -37.51 1.20 -26.37
N ILE A 248 -38.29 0.15 -26.64
CA ILE A 248 -37.97 -1.22 -26.24
C ILE A 248 -36.91 -1.68 -27.24
N GLY A 249 -35.65 -1.35 -27.00
CA GLY A 249 -34.62 -1.58 -28.01
C GLY A 249 -33.23 -1.11 -27.67
N ARG A 250 -32.61 -1.70 -26.64
CA ARG A 250 -31.15 -1.92 -26.65
C ARG A 250 -30.81 -3.04 -25.67
N ASP A 251 -30.68 -4.23 -26.24
CA ASP A 251 -29.90 -5.31 -25.65
C ASP A 251 -28.52 -4.73 -25.31
N ALA A 252 -28.26 -4.45 -24.03
CA ALA A 252 -26.89 -4.33 -23.55
C ALA A 252 -26.30 -5.74 -23.68
N GLN A 253 -25.66 -5.98 -24.82
CA GLN A 253 -25.13 -7.28 -25.20
C GLN A 253 -24.09 -7.67 -24.15
N LEU A 254 -24.46 -8.59 -23.25
CA LEU A 254 -23.56 -9.06 -22.20
C LEU A 254 -22.29 -9.62 -22.84
N PRO A 255 -21.10 -9.31 -22.31
CA PRO A 255 -19.85 -9.94 -22.75
C PRO A 255 -19.97 -11.44 -22.88
N ALA A 256 -19.48 -11.98 -23.99
CA ALA A 256 -19.43 -13.42 -24.19
C ALA A 256 -18.66 -14.09 -23.04
N GLY A 257 -19.32 -15.03 -22.36
CA GLY A 257 -18.75 -15.83 -21.27
C GLY A 257 -19.00 -15.30 -19.85
N VAL A 258 -19.53 -14.08 -19.67
CA VAL A 258 -19.95 -13.59 -18.34
C VAL A 258 -21.36 -14.05 -18.04
N LEU A 259 -21.58 -14.67 -16.88
CA LEU A 259 -22.94 -15.08 -16.49
C LEU A 259 -23.80 -13.85 -16.19
N PRO A 260 -25.09 -13.83 -16.59
CA PRO A 260 -25.97 -12.68 -16.34
C PRO A 260 -26.10 -12.30 -14.85
N VAL A 261 -26.04 -13.28 -13.95
CA VAL A 261 -26.09 -13.05 -12.50
C VAL A 261 -24.84 -12.34 -11.98
N ASP A 262 -23.67 -12.66 -12.53
CA ASP A 262 -22.39 -12.08 -12.13
C ASP A 262 -22.18 -10.71 -12.76
N ALA A 263 -22.70 -10.49 -13.96
CA ALA A 263 -22.61 -9.22 -14.68
C ALA A 263 -23.22 -8.04 -13.89
N GLN A 264 -24.19 -8.31 -13.02
CA GLN A 264 -24.81 -7.28 -12.15
C GLN A 264 -23.83 -6.70 -11.12
N ALA A 265 -22.82 -7.49 -10.72
CA ALA A 265 -21.77 -7.07 -9.79
C ALA A 265 -20.60 -6.35 -10.50
N MET A 266 -20.57 -6.38 -11.83
CA MET A 266 -19.48 -5.83 -12.65
C MET A 266 -19.87 -4.47 -13.24
N THR A 267 -18.94 -3.52 -13.22
CA THR A 267 -19.18 -2.20 -13.83
C THR A 267 -18.49 -2.08 -15.17
N LYS A 268 -19.09 -1.36 -16.13
CA LYS A 268 -18.47 -0.99 -17.43
C LYS A 268 -17.95 -2.21 -18.21
N LEU A 269 -18.86 -3.10 -18.56
CA LEU A 269 -18.56 -4.33 -19.29
C LEU A 269 -18.48 -4.14 -20.82
N ASP A 270 -18.80 -2.94 -21.32
CA ASP A 270 -18.71 -2.64 -22.75
C ASP A 270 -17.30 -2.89 -23.29
N HIS A 271 -17.19 -3.56 -24.43
CA HIS A 271 -15.93 -3.94 -25.09
C HIS A 271 -15.03 -4.90 -24.30
N TRP A 272 -15.56 -5.57 -23.28
CA TRP A 272 -14.86 -6.65 -22.59
C TRP A 272 -15.42 -8.00 -23.05
N ARG A 273 -14.54 -9.00 -23.14
CA ARG A 273 -14.93 -10.42 -23.30
C ARG A 273 -14.18 -11.28 -22.30
N VAL A 274 -14.72 -12.44 -21.94
CA VAL A 274 -13.97 -13.42 -21.15
C VAL A 274 -12.79 -13.95 -21.98
N ALA A 275 -11.64 -14.12 -21.34
CA ALA A 275 -10.47 -14.73 -21.97
C ALA A 275 -10.78 -16.18 -22.39
N GLN A 276 -10.29 -16.54 -23.57
CA GLN A 276 -10.37 -17.88 -24.14
C GLN A 276 -8.99 -18.52 -24.08
N GLU A 277 -8.90 -19.84 -24.32
CA GLU A 277 -7.62 -20.56 -24.27
C GLU A 277 -6.52 -19.92 -25.13
N SER A 278 -6.87 -19.36 -26.29
CA SER A 278 -5.94 -18.68 -27.19
C SER A 278 -5.32 -17.38 -26.64
N ASP A 279 -5.88 -16.81 -25.57
CA ASP A 279 -5.35 -15.60 -24.92
C ASP A 279 -4.25 -15.90 -23.89
N PHE A 280 -4.04 -17.18 -23.58
CA PHE A 280 -3.00 -17.67 -22.69
C PHE A 280 -1.80 -18.12 -23.53
N SER A 281 -0.58 -17.81 -23.09
CA SER A 281 0.64 -18.22 -23.79
C SER A 281 1.84 -18.28 -22.85
N GLY A 282 2.98 -18.73 -23.38
CA GLY A 282 4.26 -18.76 -22.67
C GLY A 282 4.29 -19.74 -21.50
N ALA A 283 5.22 -19.50 -20.57
CA ALA A 283 5.45 -20.38 -19.43
C ALA A 283 4.23 -20.50 -18.47
N ALA A 284 3.37 -19.48 -18.39
CA ALA A 284 2.16 -19.54 -17.58
C ALA A 284 1.15 -20.58 -18.11
N LEU A 285 0.97 -20.66 -19.43
CA LEU A 285 0.13 -21.67 -20.07
C LEU A 285 0.67 -23.08 -19.83
N THR A 286 1.99 -23.27 -19.94
CA THR A 286 2.64 -24.56 -19.66
C THR A 286 2.42 -24.96 -18.22
N TRP A 287 2.63 -24.05 -17.26
CA TRP A 287 2.40 -24.31 -15.84
C TRP A 287 0.96 -24.72 -15.51
N LEU A 288 -0.04 -24.09 -16.15
CA LEU A 288 -1.45 -24.51 -16.00
C LEU A 288 -1.64 -25.96 -16.48
N ARG A 289 -1.14 -26.29 -17.67
CA ARG A 289 -1.24 -27.65 -18.23
C ARG A 289 -0.50 -28.70 -17.41
N ASP A 290 0.66 -28.34 -16.84
CA ASP A 290 1.44 -29.22 -15.95
C ASP A 290 0.75 -29.49 -14.60
N ASN A 291 -0.28 -28.72 -14.27
CA ASN A 291 -1.16 -28.94 -13.12
C ASN A 291 -2.53 -29.48 -13.54
N ASP A 292 -2.64 -30.02 -14.77
CA ASP A 292 -3.89 -30.55 -15.34
C ASP A 292 -5.04 -29.53 -15.42
N GLU A 293 -4.73 -28.24 -15.31
CA GLU A 293 -5.69 -27.15 -15.39
C GLU A 293 -5.97 -26.74 -16.83
N LYS A 294 -7.25 -26.55 -17.15
CA LYS A 294 -7.68 -26.03 -18.46
C LYS A 294 -7.66 -24.50 -18.44
N PRO A 295 -6.88 -23.84 -19.31
CA PRO A 295 -6.87 -22.38 -19.37
C PRO A 295 -8.25 -21.84 -19.72
N ALA A 296 -8.84 -21.08 -18.81
CA ALA A 296 -10.16 -20.51 -18.97
C ALA A 296 -10.20 -19.11 -18.36
N GLY A 297 -10.85 -18.17 -19.04
CA GLY A 297 -11.07 -16.83 -18.50
C GLY A 297 -12.16 -16.79 -17.42
N ARG A 298 -12.90 -17.87 -17.19
CA ARG A 298 -13.85 -17.99 -16.07
C ARG A 298 -13.51 -19.22 -15.27
N MET A 299 -13.32 -19.04 -13.97
CA MET A 299 -13.00 -20.12 -13.03
C MET A 299 -13.99 -20.09 -11.86
N GLY A 300 -14.59 -21.23 -11.55
CA GLY A 300 -15.37 -21.39 -10.33
C GLY A 300 -14.48 -21.86 -9.19
N GLY A 301 -14.77 -21.42 -7.96
CA GLY A 301 -14.07 -21.83 -6.76
C GLY A 301 -14.89 -21.50 -5.51
N ASP A 302 -14.44 -21.90 -4.34
CA ASP A 302 -14.99 -21.44 -3.06
C ASP A 302 -14.12 -20.32 -2.50
N PHE A 303 -14.10 -19.17 -3.18
CA PHE A 303 -13.20 -18.06 -2.83
C PHE A 303 -13.61 -17.34 -1.53
N THR A 304 -14.90 -17.32 -1.22
CA THR A 304 -15.45 -16.68 -0.02
C THR A 304 -15.48 -17.59 1.20
N GLY A 305 -15.32 -18.91 1.02
CA GLY A 305 -15.37 -19.90 2.10
C GLY A 305 -16.78 -20.21 2.60
N PHE A 306 -17.83 -19.72 1.92
CA PHE A 306 -19.22 -20.01 2.27
C PHE A 306 -19.73 -21.32 1.68
N GLY A 307 -18.98 -21.92 0.75
CA GLY A 307 -19.42 -23.08 -0.01
C GLY A 307 -20.58 -22.75 -0.96
N GLY A 308 -20.96 -23.73 -1.78
CA GLY A 308 -22.14 -23.61 -2.68
C GLY A 308 -21.83 -23.23 -4.13
N GLY A 309 -20.55 -23.05 -4.50
CA GLY A 309 -20.12 -22.97 -5.89
C GLY A 309 -20.64 -21.76 -6.68
N THR A 310 -21.05 -20.70 -5.97
CA THR A 310 -21.53 -19.45 -6.58
C THR A 310 -20.42 -18.44 -6.84
N ASP A 311 -19.20 -18.69 -6.35
CA ASP A 311 -18.11 -17.76 -6.53
C ASP A 311 -17.39 -18.04 -7.86
N ALA A 312 -16.95 -16.96 -8.50
CA ALA A 312 -16.27 -17.03 -9.77
C ALA A 312 -15.20 -15.95 -9.87
N ALA A 313 -14.09 -16.31 -10.53
CA ALA A 313 -13.10 -15.37 -11.00
C ALA A 313 -13.20 -15.25 -12.52
N TYR A 314 -13.11 -14.02 -13.02
CA TYR A 314 -13.14 -13.68 -14.43
C TYR A 314 -11.87 -12.96 -14.82
N LEU A 315 -11.16 -13.48 -15.80
CA LEU A 315 -10.19 -12.77 -16.62
C LEU A 315 -10.90 -12.23 -17.86
N LEU A 316 -11.05 -10.92 -17.92
CA LEU A 316 -11.63 -10.20 -19.04
C LEU A 316 -10.52 -9.57 -19.88
N ILE A 317 -10.70 -9.59 -21.20
CA ILE A 317 -9.85 -8.92 -22.18
C ILE A 317 -10.67 -7.81 -22.82
N ASN A 318 -10.14 -6.60 -22.81
CA ASN A 318 -10.73 -5.49 -23.55
C ASN A 318 -10.39 -5.64 -25.03
N GLU A 319 -11.41 -5.71 -25.88
CA GLU A 319 -11.26 -6.00 -27.31
C GLU A 319 -10.53 -4.88 -28.06
N ASP A 320 -10.66 -3.63 -27.60
CA ASP A 320 -10.06 -2.48 -28.27
C ASP A 320 -8.59 -2.27 -27.87
N SER A 321 -8.27 -2.44 -26.59
CA SER A 321 -6.96 -2.09 -26.01
C SER A 321 -6.06 -3.28 -25.69
N GLY A 322 -6.60 -4.50 -25.68
CA GLY A 322 -5.90 -5.70 -25.24
C GLY A 322 -5.62 -5.74 -23.73
N LYS A 323 -6.08 -4.73 -22.97
CA LYS A 323 -5.93 -4.69 -21.51
C LYS A 323 -6.65 -5.86 -20.85
N ARG A 324 -6.10 -6.31 -19.73
CA ARG A 324 -6.62 -7.43 -18.96
C ARG A 324 -7.29 -6.91 -17.70
N ARG A 325 -8.32 -7.59 -17.21
CA ARG A 325 -9.04 -7.20 -15.99
C ARG A 325 -9.46 -8.45 -15.23
N ILE A 326 -9.20 -8.45 -13.93
CA ILE A 326 -9.65 -9.51 -13.03
C ILE A 326 -10.86 -9.03 -12.27
N VAL A 327 -11.90 -9.85 -12.28
CA VAL A 327 -13.06 -9.68 -11.40
C VAL A 327 -13.23 -10.94 -10.56
N LEU A 328 -13.23 -10.80 -9.23
CA LEU A 328 -13.62 -11.85 -8.30
C LEU A 328 -15.02 -11.53 -7.77
N VAL A 329 -15.98 -12.41 -8.03
CA VAL A 329 -17.36 -12.29 -7.57
C VAL A 329 -17.73 -13.44 -6.65
N GLY A 330 -18.53 -13.15 -5.62
CA GLY A 330 -19.10 -14.15 -4.73
C GLY A 330 -20.38 -13.62 -4.08
N HIS A 331 -21.41 -14.47 -3.99
CA HIS A 331 -22.73 -14.11 -3.46
C HIS A 331 -23.28 -12.77 -4.01
N GLY A 332 -23.16 -12.56 -5.33
CA GLY A 332 -23.66 -11.36 -6.00
C GLY A 332 -22.87 -10.07 -5.73
N ASN A 333 -21.71 -10.15 -5.09
CA ASN A 333 -20.83 -9.01 -4.82
C ASN A 333 -19.48 -9.18 -5.52
N ALA A 334 -18.91 -8.08 -6.03
CA ALA A 334 -17.52 -8.05 -6.50
C ALA A 334 -16.57 -7.75 -5.33
N TYR A 335 -15.66 -8.68 -5.04
CA TYR A 335 -14.62 -8.55 -4.00
C TYR A 335 -13.31 -7.98 -4.56
N TYR A 336 -13.08 -8.15 -5.86
CA TYR A 336 -11.93 -7.62 -6.56
C TYR A 336 -12.32 -7.27 -7.99
N ASP A 337 -11.89 -6.12 -8.48
CA ASP A 337 -12.18 -5.63 -9.83
C ASP A 337 -11.07 -4.66 -10.27
N VAL A 338 -10.03 -5.18 -10.92
CA VAL A 338 -8.79 -4.44 -11.22
C VAL A 338 -8.27 -4.74 -12.62
N GLY A 339 -7.82 -3.71 -13.32
CA GLY A 339 -7.17 -3.80 -14.63
C GLY A 339 -5.64 -3.96 -14.54
N PHE A 340 -5.07 -4.68 -15.49
CA PHE A 340 -3.64 -4.97 -15.63
C PHE A 340 -3.19 -4.72 -17.08
N ASP A 341 -1.99 -4.17 -17.23
CA ASP A 341 -1.36 -4.02 -18.55
C ASP A 341 -0.77 -5.36 -19.04
N LYS A 342 -0.35 -6.23 -18.12
CA LYS A 342 0.15 -7.59 -18.40
C LYS A 342 -0.35 -8.56 -17.33
N LEU A 343 -0.83 -9.71 -17.78
CA LEU A 343 -1.27 -10.82 -16.93
C LEU A 343 -1.37 -12.08 -17.80
N ASP A 344 -0.44 -13.02 -17.66
CA ASP A 344 -0.30 -14.15 -18.58
C ASP A 344 -1.15 -15.36 -18.18
N GLY A 345 -1.64 -15.44 -16.94
CA GLY A 345 -2.54 -16.50 -16.51
C GLY A 345 -3.24 -16.23 -15.19
N ILE A 346 -4.33 -16.98 -14.97
CA ILE A 346 -4.99 -17.11 -13.67
C ILE A 346 -5.23 -18.59 -13.36
N ALA A 347 -5.32 -18.94 -12.07
CA ALA A 347 -5.65 -20.29 -11.62
C ALA A 347 -6.35 -20.26 -10.26
N VAL A 348 -7.13 -21.30 -9.95
CA VAL A 348 -7.62 -21.53 -8.60
C VAL A 348 -6.54 -22.27 -7.80
N LEU A 349 -6.21 -21.78 -6.62
CA LEU A 349 -5.41 -22.48 -5.63
C LEU A 349 -6.35 -23.03 -4.55
N PRO A 350 -6.65 -24.34 -4.55
CA PRO A 350 -7.53 -24.91 -3.56
C PRO A 350 -7.06 -24.62 -2.14
N HIS A 351 -8.01 -24.34 -1.24
CA HIS A 351 -7.74 -23.98 0.15
C HIS A 351 -6.74 -24.94 0.84
N ARG A 352 -6.89 -26.25 0.58
CA ARG A 352 -6.04 -27.32 1.12
C ARG A 352 -4.56 -27.26 0.70
N PHE A 353 -4.21 -26.49 -0.32
CA PHE A 353 -2.84 -26.35 -0.82
C PHE A 353 -2.17 -25.03 -0.44
N ILE A 354 -2.90 -24.09 0.14
CA ILE A 354 -2.37 -22.78 0.53
C ILE A 354 -1.19 -22.92 1.51
N ASP A 355 -1.31 -23.82 2.49
CA ASP A 355 -0.25 -24.08 3.48
C ASP A 355 0.99 -24.77 2.88
N ARG A 356 0.91 -25.29 1.64
CA ARG A 356 2.03 -25.92 0.94
C ARG A 356 2.80 -24.96 0.05
N VAL A 357 2.30 -23.75 -0.15
CA VAL A 357 2.97 -22.73 -0.97
C VAL A 357 4.17 -22.17 -0.20
N GLU A 358 5.32 -22.12 -0.87
CA GLU A 358 6.49 -21.42 -0.35
C GLU A 358 6.29 -19.90 -0.53
N TRP A 359 5.96 -19.20 0.54
CA TRP A 359 5.67 -17.77 0.52
C TRP A 359 6.94 -16.92 0.65
N ALA A 360 6.99 -15.80 -0.07
CA ALA A 360 8.10 -14.85 0.00
C ALA A 360 8.17 -14.12 1.35
N ALA A 361 7.04 -14.05 2.07
CA ALA A 361 6.95 -13.58 3.44
C ALA A 361 6.05 -14.56 4.24
N PRO A 362 6.30 -14.76 5.55
CA PRO A 362 5.48 -15.66 6.36
C PRO A 362 4.00 -15.27 6.32
N LEU A 363 3.15 -16.24 5.95
CA LEU A 363 1.71 -16.07 5.96
C LEU A 363 1.16 -16.52 7.32
N ALA A 364 0.91 -15.56 8.22
CA ALA A 364 0.40 -15.82 9.58
C ALA A 364 -1.15 -15.78 9.66
N LEU A 365 -1.84 -16.27 8.63
CA LEU A 365 -3.30 -16.26 8.56
C LEU A 365 -3.80 -17.44 7.72
N GLN A 366 -4.97 -17.97 8.10
CA GLN A 366 -5.69 -18.98 7.32
C GLN A 366 -6.80 -18.32 6.52
N PRO A 367 -6.79 -18.42 5.18
CA PRO A 367 -7.85 -17.89 4.33
C PRO A 367 -9.22 -18.50 4.63
N ASP A 368 -10.28 -17.83 4.22
CA ASP A 368 -11.65 -18.33 4.37
C ASP A 368 -11.95 -19.47 3.37
N GLY A 369 -11.32 -19.42 2.19
CA GLY A 369 -11.55 -20.39 1.11
C GLY A 369 -10.37 -20.50 0.14
N ASP A 370 -10.68 -20.80 -1.12
CA ASP A 370 -9.71 -20.94 -2.20
C ASP A 370 -9.00 -19.62 -2.53
N GLY A 371 -7.76 -19.73 -2.99
CA GLY A 371 -7.00 -18.60 -3.54
C GLY A 371 -7.19 -18.46 -5.04
N LEU A 372 -7.04 -17.24 -5.55
CA LEU A 372 -6.90 -16.92 -6.96
C LEU A 372 -5.44 -16.56 -7.24
N VAL A 373 -4.74 -17.41 -8.00
CA VAL A 373 -3.39 -17.13 -8.47
C VAL A 373 -3.48 -16.24 -9.70
N LEU A 374 -2.72 -15.15 -9.71
CA LEU A 374 -2.54 -14.22 -10.82
C LEU A 374 -1.07 -14.27 -11.24
N VAL A 375 -0.76 -14.71 -12.46
CA VAL A 375 0.59 -14.71 -13.01
C VAL A 375 0.77 -13.47 -13.88
N LEU A 376 1.45 -12.45 -13.37
CA LEU A 376 1.61 -11.16 -14.07
C LEU A 376 2.53 -11.27 -15.29
N ASP A 377 3.59 -12.07 -15.17
CA ASP A 377 4.56 -12.33 -16.23
C ASP A 377 4.98 -13.81 -16.19
N GLY A 378 4.58 -14.59 -17.20
CA GLY A 378 4.86 -16.02 -17.26
C GLY A 378 6.36 -16.34 -17.22
N GLU A 379 7.20 -15.47 -17.77
CA GLU A 379 8.65 -15.72 -17.85
C GLU A 379 9.37 -15.38 -16.54
N ASP A 380 8.74 -14.64 -15.62
CA ASP A 380 9.27 -14.35 -14.29
C ASP A 380 8.57 -15.21 -13.22
N ALA A 381 9.30 -16.20 -12.70
CA ALA A 381 8.84 -17.11 -11.65
C ALA A 381 8.33 -16.39 -10.37
N LYS A 382 8.74 -15.14 -10.12
CA LYS A 382 8.36 -14.34 -8.94
C LYS A 382 7.20 -13.37 -9.21
N SER A 383 6.66 -13.36 -10.43
CA SER A 383 5.66 -12.38 -10.86
C SER A 383 4.26 -12.66 -10.31
N ALA A 384 4.03 -13.85 -9.74
CA ALA A 384 2.71 -14.23 -9.30
C ALA A 384 2.27 -13.56 -8.00
N ILE A 385 0.96 -13.38 -7.88
CA ILE A 385 0.27 -12.92 -6.68
C ILE A 385 -0.86 -13.90 -6.43
N VAL A 386 -1.05 -14.33 -5.19
CA VAL A 386 -2.22 -15.09 -4.77
C VAL A 386 -3.14 -14.16 -4.00
N LEU A 387 -4.39 -14.07 -4.44
CA LEU A 387 -5.47 -13.34 -3.75
C LEU A 387 -6.34 -14.34 -3.00
N PHE A 388 -6.74 -14.01 -1.78
CA PHE A 388 -7.74 -14.80 -1.03
C PHE A 388 -8.47 -13.90 -0.05
N LEU A 389 -9.60 -14.37 0.47
CA LEU A 389 -10.38 -13.65 1.46
C LEU A 389 -10.02 -14.14 2.88
N LYS A 390 -9.96 -13.21 3.83
CA LYS A 390 -9.95 -13.49 5.26
C LYS A 390 -10.88 -12.53 5.99
N ASP A 391 -11.87 -13.06 6.69
CA ASP A 391 -12.93 -12.31 7.35
C ASP A 391 -13.63 -11.34 6.36
N ARG A 392 -13.83 -11.80 5.12
CA ARG A 392 -14.35 -11.03 3.97
C ARG A 392 -13.47 -9.87 3.50
N LYS A 393 -12.22 -9.77 3.97
CA LYS A 393 -11.23 -8.81 3.46
C LYS A 393 -10.33 -9.48 2.44
N LEU A 394 -10.09 -8.81 1.33
CA LEU A 394 -9.14 -9.27 0.33
C LEU A 394 -7.72 -9.12 0.86
N ILE A 395 -6.98 -10.20 0.84
CA ILE A 395 -5.56 -10.27 1.17
C ILE A 395 -4.81 -10.73 -0.08
N SER A 396 -3.58 -10.23 -0.23
CA SER A 396 -2.66 -10.66 -1.27
C SER A 396 -1.37 -11.18 -0.65
N ALA A 397 -0.84 -12.25 -1.22
CA ALA A 397 0.45 -12.83 -0.84
C ALA A 397 1.25 -13.19 -2.09
N LYS A 398 2.57 -13.26 -1.95
CA LYS A 398 3.48 -13.59 -3.06
C LYS A 398 4.16 -14.93 -2.81
N PRO A 399 4.02 -15.92 -3.70
CA PRO A 399 4.84 -17.11 -3.66
C PRO A 399 6.29 -16.77 -4.04
N VAL A 400 7.25 -17.56 -3.56
CA VAL A 400 8.66 -17.45 -3.98
C VAL A 400 8.82 -17.82 -5.44
N ASN A 401 8.05 -18.82 -5.91
CA ASN A 401 8.07 -19.29 -7.28
C ASN A 401 6.73 -19.93 -7.64
N TYR A 402 5.99 -19.34 -8.57
CA TYR A 402 4.67 -19.85 -8.95
C TYR A 402 4.75 -21.17 -9.72
N GLN A 403 5.82 -21.41 -10.48
CA GLN A 403 6.01 -22.62 -11.28
C GLN A 403 6.19 -23.87 -10.40
N ARG A 404 6.49 -23.68 -9.10
CA ARG A 404 6.58 -24.76 -8.10
C ARG A 404 5.26 -25.02 -7.37
N MET A 405 4.26 -24.16 -7.56
CA MET A 405 2.95 -24.34 -6.93
C MET A 405 2.23 -25.53 -7.55
N ARG A 406 1.56 -26.30 -6.70
CA ARG A 406 0.66 -27.38 -7.08
C ARG A 406 -0.78 -26.92 -6.91
N LEU A 407 -1.59 -27.20 -7.91
CA LEU A 407 -3.03 -26.87 -7.90
C LEU A 407 -3.90 -28.11 -7.61
N GLU A 408 -3.33 -29.32 -7.71
CA GLU A 408 -4.01 -30.60 -7.42
C GLU A 408 -3.23 -31.56 -6.51
#